data_AF-A0A8X6K619-F1
#
_entry.id   AF-A0A8X6K619-F1
#
_cell.length_a   1.000
_cell.length_b   1.000
_cell.length_c   1.000
_cell.angle_alpha   90.00
_cell.angle_beta   90.00
_cell.angle_gamma   90.00
#
_symmetry.space_group_name_H-M   'P 1'
#
loop_
_entity.id
_entity.type
_entity.pdbx_description
1 polymer ?
#
loop_
_entity_poly.entity_id
_entity_poly.type
_entity_poly.pdbx_seq_one_letter_code
_entity_poly.pdbx_strand_id
1 'polypeptide(L)' 'METEVNCMTLFNLNSDLYPSSVIVLKVFGGKIAVCDDTGASHTISGEKLFKFLQEHGVTYTNKMISFMMADGIQQTLQL' A
#
# COMPACT_ATOMS: atom_id res chain seq x y z
N MET A 1 1.03 -28.73 6.34
CA MET A 1 1.44 -27.33 6.11
C MET A 1 0.67 -26.86 4.90
N GLU A 2 -0.40 -26.09 5.10
CA GLU A 2 -1.08 -25.45 3.97
C GLU A 2 -0.17 -24.33 3.47
N THR A 3 0.21 -24.41 2.20
CA THR A 3 0.94 -23.36 1.52
C THR A 3 -0.02 -22.18 1.38
N GLU A 4 0.18 -21.12 2.16
CA GLU A 4 -0.62 -19.90 2.03
C GLU A 4 -0.30 -19.24 0.70
N VAL A 5 -1.20 -19.42 -0.28
CA VAL A 5 -1.10 -18.75 -1.58
C VAL A 5 -1.56 -17.32 -1.39
N ASN A 6 -0.67 -16.36 -1.62
CA ASN A 6 -1.04 -14.94 -1.71
C ASN A 6 -2.10 -14.78 -2.81
N CYS A 7 -3.26 -14.24 -2.46
CA CYS A 7 -4.34 -14.01 -3.42
C CYS A 7 -4.83 -12.56 -3.38
N MET A 8 -5.27 -12.07 -4.53
CA MET A 8 -5.77 -10.70 -4.71
C MET A 8 -7.20 -10.78 -5.23
N THR A 9 -8.10 -10.02 -4.61
CA THR A 9 -9.47 -9.84 -5.08
C THR A 9 -9.70 -8.34 -5.33
N LEU A 10 -10.09 -8.00 -6.55
CA LEU A 10 -10.38 -6.62 -6.95
C LEU A 10 -11.89 -6.36 -6.79
N PHE A 11 -12.23 -5.30 -6.08
CA PHE A 11 -13.60 -4.80 -5.97
C PHE A 11 -13.67 -3.42 -6.61
N ASN A 12 -14.56 -3.27 -7.59
CA ASN A 12 -14.86 -1.97 -8.17
C ASN A 12 -16.07 -1.39 -7.44
N LEU A 13 -15.91 -0.25 -6.77
CA LEU A 13 -17.04 0.47 -6.17
C LEU A 13 -17.65 1.37 -7.26
N ASN A 14 -18.70 0.89 -7.91
CA ASN A 14 -19.48 1.71 -8.84
C ASN A 14 -20.36 2.69 -8.04
N SER A 15 -19.78 3.84 -7.68
CA SER A 15 -20.49 4.98 -7.12
C SER A 15 -20.27 6.18 -8.05
N ASP A 16 -21.37 6.78 -8.53
CA ASP A 16 -21.33 7.95 -9.42
C ASP A 16 -20.68 9.18 -8.77
N LEU A 17 -20.53 9.18 -7.43
CA LEU A 17 -19.94 10.28 -6.66
C LEU A 17 -18.47 10.06 -6.30
N TYR A 18 -18.01 8.80 -6.24
CA TYR A 18 -16.65 8.44 -5.83
C TYR A 18 -16.21 7.15 -6.54
N PRO A 19 -15.62 7.23 -7.74
CA PRO A 19 -15.02 6.06 -8.37
C PRO A 19 -13.76 5.71 -7.56
N SER A 20 -13.90 4.79 -6.61
CA SER A 20 -12.78 4.29 -5.83
C SER A 20 -12.78 2.78 -5.88
N SER A 21 -11.78 2.24 -6.57
CA SER A 21 -11.53 0.80 -6.59
C SER A 21 -10.82 0.40 -5.30
N VAL A 22 -11.26 -0.71 -4.71
CA VAL A 22 -10.63 -1.29 -3.50
C VAL A 22 -10.08 -2.65 -3.86
N ILE A 23 -8.82 -2.87 -3.56
CA ILE A 23 -8.17 -4.17 -3.70
C ILE A 23 -8.10 -4.81 -2.33
N VAL A 24 -8.59 -6.04 -2.20
CA VAL A 24 -8.36 -6.86 -1.01
C VAL A 24 -7.24 -7.85 -1.29
N LEU A 25 -6.16 -7.72 -0.53
CA LEU A 25 -5.00 -8.59 -0.55
C LEU A 25 -5.10 -9.57 0.62
N LYS A 26 -4.83 -10.86 0.36
CA LYS A 26 -4.60 -11.84 1.42
C LYS A 26 -3.11 -12.08 1.57
N VAL A 27 -2.55 -11.71 2.72
CA VAL A 27 -1.12 -11.80 3.04
C VAL A 27 -0.99 -12.34 4.47
N PHE A 28 -0.14 -13.35 4.67
CA PHE A 28 0.05 -14.02 5.97
C PHE A 28 -1.28 -14.43 6.64
N GLY A 29 -2.19 -15.02 5.86
CA GLY A 29 -3.55 -15.38 6.32
C GLY A 29 -4.50 -14.21 6.58
N GLY A 30 -4.01 -12.99 6.76
CA GLY A 30 -4.77 -11.76 6.99
C GLY A 30 -5.34 -11.17 5.70
N LYS A 31 -6.50 -10.49 5.79
CA LYS A 31 -7.10 -9.73 4.69
C LYS A 31 -6.86 -8.23 4.90
N ILE A 32 -6.32 -7.57 3.90
CA ILE A 32 -6.00 -6.15 3.91
C ILE A 32 -6.72 -5.50 2.73
N ALA A 33 -7.47 -4.43 2.98
CA ALA A 33 -8.04 -3.60 1.92
C ALA A 33 -7.12 -2.41 1.65
N VAL A 34 -6.81 -2.16 0.39
CA VAL A 34 -6.05 -1.00 -0.09
C VAL A 34 -6.82 -0.29 -1.19
N CYS A 35 -6.64 1.03 -1.29
CA CYS A 35 -7.17 1.80 -2.40
C CYS A 35 -6.31 1.57 -3.64
N ASP A 36 -6.96 1.41 -4.78
CA ASP A 36 -6.32 1.52 -6.08
C ASP A 36 -6.17 3.00 -6.42
N ASP A 37 -4.93 3.40 -6.74
CA ASP A 37 -4.59 4.72 -7.23
C ASP A 37 -3.68 4.55 -8.46
N THR A 38 -4.27 4.65 -9.66
CA THR A 38 -3.53 4.53 -10.93
C THR A 38 -2.54 5.68 -11.15
N GLY A 39 -2.65 6.78 -10.39
CA GLY A 39 -1.69 7.88 -10.42
C GLY A 39 -0.46 7.64 -9.54
N ALA A 40 -0.52 6.66 -8.63
CA ALA A 40 0.59 6.35 -7.74
C ALA A 40 1.67 5.53 -8.47
N SER A 41 2.90 6.03 -8.47
CA SER A 41 4.07 5.30 -8.98
C SER A 41 4.66 4.31 -7.98
N HIS A 42 4.27 4.44 -6.71
CA HIS A 42 4.76 3.63 -5.59
C HIS A 42 3.62 3.34 -4.64
N THR A 43 3.63 2.14 -4.04
CA THR A 43 2.67 1.77 -3.01
C THR A 43 2.95 2.53 -1.72
N ILE A 44 1.91 3.13 -1.14
CA ILE A 44 1.94 3.72 0.19
C ILE A 44 1.07 2.87 1.12
N SER A 45 1.66 2.30 2.16
CA SER A 45 0.92 1.61 3.21
C SER A 45 0.55 2.58 4.32
N GLY A 46 -0.72 2.56 4.76
CA GLY A 46 -1.09 3.19 6.03
C GLY A 46 -0.44 2.48 7.23
N GLU A 47 -0.41 3.16 8.37
CA GLU A 47 0.25 2.69 9.61
C GLU A 47 -0.17 1.27 10.03
N LYS A 48 -1.46 0.93 9.90
CA LYS A 48 -1.99 -0.40 10.24
C LYS A 48 -1.36 -1.51 9.38
N LEU A 49 -1.25 -1.29 8.08
CA LEU A 49 -0.66 -2.26 7.16
C LEU A 49 0.86 -2.38 7.40
N PHE A 50 1.52 -1.25 7.58
CA PHE A 50 2.95 -1.22 7.91
C PHE A 50 3.27 -2.05 9.16
N LYS A 51 2.54 -1.83 10.26
CA LYS A 51 2.71 -2.60 11.51
C LYS A 51 2.41 -4.08 11.33
N PHE A 52 1.30 -4.42 10.66
CA PHE A 52 0.95 -5.81 10.38
C PHE A 52 2.08 -6.56 9.67
N LEU A 53 2.68 -5.95 8.65
CA LEU A 53 3.79 -6.56 7.91
C LEU A 53 5.06 -6.66 8.76
N GLN A 54 5.39 -5.64 9.55
CA GLN A 54 6.50 -5.70 10.52
C GLN A 54 6.35 -6.84 11.53
N GLU A 55 5.15 -7.01 12.10
CA GLU A 55 4.83 -8.08 13.06
C GLU A 55 4.99 -9.47 12.44
N HIS A 56 4.84 -9.59 11.11
CA HIS A 56 5.07 -10.82 10.35
C HIS A 56 6.50 -10.93 9.81
N GLY A 57 7.43 -10.12 10.31
CA GLY A 57 8.87 -10.22 10.02
C GLY A 57 9.30 -9.57 8.70
N VAL A 58 8.43 -8.78 8.05
CA VAL A 58 8.84 -7.97 6.89
C VAL A 58 9.70 -6.82 7.38
N THR A 59 10.93 -6.75 6.85
CA THR A 59 11.87 -5.68 7.15
C THR A 59 11.79 -4.58 6.10
N TYR A 60 11.95 -3.34 6.55
CA TYR A 60 11.92 -2.16 5.71
C TYR A 60 13.28 -1.47 5.72
N THR A 61 13.68 -0.94 4.58
CA THR A 61 14.89 -0.14 4.45
C THR A 61 14.50 1.31 4.20
N ASN A 62 15.04 2.21 5.02
CA ASN A 62 14.88 3.64 4.80
C ASN A 62 15.27 4.01 3.37
N LYS A 63 14.37 4.72 2.68
CA LYS A 63 14.62 5.27 1.36
C LYS A 63 14.55 6.78 1.43
N MET A 64 15.59 7.44 0.93
CA MET A 64 15.52 8.88 0.70
C MET A 64 14.58 9.11 -0.49
N ILE A 65 13.55 9.92 -0.27
CA ILE A 65 12.64 10.35 -1.31
C ILE A 65 12.87 11.82 -1.60
N SER A 66 13.07 12.13 -2.87
CA SER A 66 13.18 13.50 -3.36
C SER A 66 11.87 13.87 -4.06
N PHE A 67 11.25 14.94 -3.60
CA PHE A 67 10.06 15.54 -4.20
C PHE A 67 10.46 16.84 -4.89
N MET A 68 10.01 17.03 -6.13
CA MET A 68 10.09 18.34 -6.78
C MET A 68 8.81 19.11 -6.45
N MET A 69 8.92 20.15 -5.63
CA MET A 69 7.84 21.06 -5.30
C MET A 69 7.99 22.38 -6.07
N ALA A 70 6.99 23.24 -6.00
CA ALA A 70 7.00 24.53 -6.70
C ALA A 70 8.14 25.46 -6.23
N ASP A 71 8.61 25.30 -5.00
CA ASP A 71 9.70 26.05 -4.37
C ASP A 71 11.07 25.34 -4.44
N GLY A 72 11.15 24.16 -5.07
CA GLY A 72 12.39 23.42 -5.31
C GLY A 72 12.34 21.96 -4.88
N ILE A 73 13.52 21.34 -4.77
CA ILE A 73 13.65 19.94 -4.38
C ILE A 73 13.59 19.83 -2.85
N GLN A 74 12.62 19.06 -2.35
CA GLN A 74 12.58 18.62 -0.96
C GLN A 74 13.01 17.17 -0.85
N GLN A 75 13.81 16.87 0.18
CA GLN A 75 14.23 15.50 0.48
C GLN A 75 13.70 15.10 1.85
N THR A 76 13.10 13.92 1.92
CA THR A 76 12.63 13.35 3.18
C THR A 76 13.07 11.89 3.27
N LEU A 77 13.36 11.46 4.49
CA LEU A 77 13.64 10.05 4.77
C LEU A 77 12.29 9.36 5.03
N GLN A 78 11.95 8.37 4.21
CA GLN A 78 10.78 7.53 4.45
C GLN A 78 11.24 6.13 4.89
N LEU A 79 10.54 5.57 5.88
CA LEU A 79 10.72 4.21 6.40
C LEU A 79 10.11 3.17 5.46
#